data_AF-A0AAU4RRJ2-F1
#
_entry.id   AF-A0AAU4RRJ2-F1
#
_cell.length_a   1.000
_cell.length_b   1.000
_cell.length_c   1.000
_cell.angle_alpha   90.00
_cell.angle_beta   90.00
_cell.angle_gamma   90.00
#
_symmetry.space_group_name_H-M   'P 1'
#
loop_
_entity.id
_entity.type
_entity.pdbx_description
1 polymer ?
#
loop_
_entity_poly.entity_id
_entity_poly.type
_entity_poly.pdbx_seq_one_letter_code
_entity_poly.pdbx_strand_id
1 'polypeptide(L)' 'MRALVAVEHSIITAIWHMLTDNVTYHELGGTYFAQRDPERATRRAISALNQLGYTVTLNPLEGAA' A
#
# COMPACT_ATOMS: atom_id res chain seq x y z
N MET A 1 1.91 21.56 -9.56
CA MET A 1 3.32 21.38 -9.11
C MET A 1 3.48 20.77 -7.70
N ARG A 2 2.43 20.59 -6.89
CA ARG A 2 2.57 20.03 -5.52
C ARG A 2 2.89 18.53 -5.48
N ALA A 3 2.48 17.77 -6.50
CA ALA A 3 2.72 16.33 -6.57
C ALA A 3 4.21 15.98 -6.74
N LEU A 4 4.95 16.75 -7.53
CA LEU A 4 6.38 16.52 -7.75
C LEU A 4 7.18 16.73 -6.46
N VAL A 5 6.93 17.83 -5.75
CA VAL A 5 7.55 18.12 -4.46
C VAL A 5 7.20 17.06 -3.40
N ALA A 6 5.96 16.57 -3.40
CA ALA A 6 5.55 15.49 -2.49
C ALA A 6 6.32 14.19 -2.76
N VAL A 7 6.56 13.86 -4.03
CA VAL A 7 7.35 12.70 -4.45
C VAL A 7 8.81 12.87 -4.02
N GLU A 8 9.44 14.01 -4.32
CA GLU A 8 10.83 14.30 -3.91
C GLU A 8 11.00 14.19 -2.39
N HIS A 9 10.11 14.79 -1.62
CA HIS A 9 10.15 14.74 -0.17
C HIS A 9 10.02 13.31 0.37
N SER A 10 9.13 12.50 -0.21
CA SER A 10 8.96 11.10 0.19
C SER A 10 10.20 10.24 -0.11
N ILE A 11 10.87 10.47 -1.24
CA ILE A 11 12.08 9.75 -1.63
C ILE A 11 13.24 10.10 -0.68
N ILE A 12 13.47 11.39 -0.41
CA ILE A 12 14.54 11.84 0.49
C ILE A 12 14.33 11.29 1.90
N THR A 13 13.08 11.31 2.39
CA THR A 13 12.74 10.77 3.72
C THR A 13 13.02 9.27 3.79
N ALA A 14 12.65 8.51 2.75
CA ALA A 14 12.95 7.07 2.69
C ALA A 14 14.47 6.80 2.73
N ILE A 15 15.26 7.56 1.97
CA ILE A 15 16.73 7.44 1.96
C ILE A 15 17.31 7.77 3.33
N TRP A 16 16.84 8.84 3.98
CA TRP A 16 17.31 9.23 5.30
C TRP A 16 17.08 8.15 6.36
N HIS A 17 15.90 7.53 6.37
CA HIS A 17 15.60 6.42 7.28
C HIS A 17 16.51 5.21 7.01
N MET A 18 16.71 4.83 5.75
CA MET A 18 17.61 3.71 5.40
C MET A 18 19.04 3.93 5.88
N LEU A 19 19.56 5.15 5.73
CA LEU A 19 20.92 5.51 6.14
C LEU A 19 21.04 5.62 7.66
N THR A 20 20.04 6.19 8.34
CA THR A 20 20.08 6.43 9.80
C THR A 20 19.93 5.13 10.59
N ASP A 21 19.06 4.23 10.13
CA ASP A 21 18.78 2.98 10.83
C ASP A 21 19.79 1.86 10.45
N ASN A 22 20.73 2.13 9.53
CA ASN A 22 21.72 1.19 8.99
C ASN A 22 21.10 -0.16 8.55
N VAL A 23 19.88 -0.10 8.02
CA VAL A 23 19.13 -1.26 7.55
C VAL A 23 19.39 -1.42 6.06
N THR A 24 19.87 -2.59 5.65
CA THR A 24 20.01 -2.95 4.24
C THR A 24 18.67 -2.76 3.55
N TYR A 25 18.67 -2.13 2.36
CA TYR A 25 17.45 -1.95 1.56
C TYR A 25 16.68 -3.26 1.46
N HIS A 26 15.58 -3.34 2.20
CA HIS A 26 14.66 -4.46 2.11
C HIS A 26 13.67 -4.07 1.04
N GLU A 27 13.75 -4.73 -0.11
CA GLU A 27 12.67 -4.75 -1.08
C GLU A 27 11.43 -5.27 -0.35
N LEU A 28 10.58 -4.34 0.07
CA LEU A 28 9.34 -4.64 0.77
C LEU A 28 8.38 -5.46 -0.12
N GLY A 29 8.70 -5.59 -1.41
CA GLY A 29 7.96 -6.40 -2.38
C GLY A 29 6.58 -5.82 -2.66
N GLY A 30 5.93 -6.34 -3.71
CA GLY A 30 4.57 -5.91 -4.08
C GLY A 30 3.51 -6.18 -2.99
N THR A 31 3.83 -7.00 -1.99
CA THR A 31 2.94 -7.43 -0.91
C THR A 31 2.94 -6.48 0.31
N TYR A 32 3.94 -5.62 0.49
CA TYR A 32 3.99 -4.73 1.65
C TYR A 32 2.87 -3.70 1.69
N PHE A 33 2.47 -3.18 0.52
CA PHE A 33 1.32 -2.28 0.44
C PHE A 33 0.00 -2.98 0.80
N ALA A 34 -0.08 -4.31 0.64
CA ALA A 34 -1.25 -5.07 1.05
C ALA A 34 -1.29 -5.31 2.57
N GLN A 35 -0.13 -5.46 3.22
CA GLN A 35 -0.04 -5.61 4.68
C GLN A 35 -0.18 -4.30 5.45
N ARG A 36 0.29 -3.18 4.88
CA ARG A 36 0.28 -1.87 5.56
C ARG A 36 -1.08 -1.17 5.53
N ASP A 37 -1.85 -1.36 4.47
CA ASP A 37 -3.20 -0.79 4.33
C ASP A 37 -4.18 -1.86 3.80
N PRO A 38 -4.59 -2.83 4.65
CA PRO A 38 -5.54 -3.87 4.26
C PRO A 38 -6.84 -3.26 3.73
N GLU A 39 -7.26 -2.10 4.24
CA GLU A 39 -8.42 -1.36 3.72
C GLU A 39 -8.22 -0.83 2.29
N ARG A 40 -7.06 -0.23 1.97
CA ARG A 40 -6.80 0.27 0.61
C ARG A 40 -6.64 -0.88 -0.37
N ALA A 41 -6.00 -1.97 0.04
CA ALA A 41 -5.89 -3.18 -0.76
C ALA A 41 -7.27 -3.75 -1.09
N THR A 42 -8.14 -3.84 -0.07
CA THR A 42 -9.53 -4.30 -0.23
C THR A 42 -10.31 -3.38 -1.17
N ARG A 43 -10.25 -2.05 -1.00
CA ARG A 43 -10.93 -1.10 -1.90
C ARG A 43 -10.44 -1.19 -3.35
N ARG A 44 -9.13 -1.39 -3.57
CA ARG A 44 -8.57 -1.61 -4.91
C ARG A 44 -9.10 -2.90 -5.54
N ALA A 45 -9.16 -3.99 -4.77
CA ALA A 45 -9.70 -5.26 -5.24
C ALA A 45 -11.19 -5.16 -5.59
N ILE A 46 -12.00 -4.52 -4.74
CA ILE A 46 -13.42 -4.23 -5.04
C ILE A 46 -13.55 -3.42 -6.33
N SER A 47 -12.75 -2.36 -6.48
CA SER A 47 -12.81 -1.51 -7.68
C SER A 47 -12.46 -2.27 -8.96
N ALA A 48 -11.46 -3.15 -8.91
CA ALA A 48 -11.08 -3.98 -10.05
C ALA A 48 -12.20 -4.97 -10.44
N LEU A 49 -12.84 -5.60 -9.46
CA LEU A 49 -13.95 -6.53 -9.69
C LEU A 49 -15.21 -5.82 -10.20
N ASN A 50 -15.52 -4.63 -9.69
CA ASN A 50 -16.61 -3.81 -10.21
C ASN A 50 -16.37 -3.37 -11.66
N GLN A 51 -15.13 -3.06 -12.03
CA GLN A 51 -14.78 -2.72 -13.43
C GLN A 51 -14.99 -3.89 -14.39
N LEU A 52 -14.90 -5.13 -13.89
CA LEU A 52 -15.19 -6.35 -14.64
C LEU A 52 -16.70 -6.67 -14.71
N GLY A 53 -17.55 -5.82 -14.12
CA GLY A 53 -19.01 -5.97 -14.14
C GLY A 53 -19.56 -6.89 -13.04
N TYR A 54 -18.75 -7.25 -12.05
CA TYR A 54 -19.18 -8.07 -10.91
C TYR A 54 -19.63 -7.21 -9.74
N THR A 55 -20.76 -7.55 -9.13
CA THR A 55 -21.18 -6.98 -7.85
C THR A 55 -20.40 -7.66 -6.72
N VAL A 56 -19.53 -6.91 -6.04
CA VAL A 56 -18.73 -7.45 -4.93
C VAL A 56 -19.48 -7.32 -3.60
N THR A 57 -19.72 -8.45 -2.94
CA THR A 57 -20.22 -8.50 -1.56
C THR A 57 -19.10 -9.01 -0.66
N LEU A 58 -18.60 -8.16 0.23
CA LEU A 58 -17.59 -8.56 1.21
C LEU A 58 -18.29 -9.13 2.44
N ASN A 59 -18.08 -10.43 2.69
CA ASN A 59 -18.51 -11.06 3.93
C ASN A 59 -17.28 -11.19 4.83
N PRO A 60 -17.25 -10.57 6.02
CA PRO A 60 -16.15 -10.76 6.96
C PRO A 60 -16.08 -12.22 7.36
N LEU A 61 -14.90 -12.83 7.26
CA LEU A 61 -14.66 -14.14 7.84
C LEU A 61 -14.64 -13.97 9.36
N GLU A 62 -15.55 -14.67 10.02
CA GLU A 62 -15.74 -14.74 11.47
C GLU A 62 -14.46 -15.33 12.12
N GLY A 63 -13.42 -14.51 12.32
CA GLY A 63 -12.15 -14.99 12.87
C GLY A 63 -10.90 -14.11 12.73
N ALA A 64 -11.01 -12.86 12.26
CA ALA A 64 -9.89 -11.92 12.32
C ALA A 64 -10.20 -10.81 13.33
N ALA A 65 -10.12 -11.16 14.62
CA ALA A 65 -10.02 -10.24 15.74
C ALA A 65 -8.64 -10.41 16.40
#